data_AF-A0A1R3W1Y4-F1
#
_entry.id   AF-A0A1R3W1Y4-F1
#
_cell.length_a   1.000
_cell.length_b   1.000
_cell.length_c   1.000
_cell.angle_alpha   90.00
_cell.angle_beta   90.00
_cell.angle_gamma   90.00
#
_symmetry.space_group_name_H-M   'P 1'
#
loop_
_entity.id
_entity.type
_entity.pdbx_description
1 polymer ?
#
loop_
_entity_poly.entity_id
_entity_poly.type
_entity_poly.pdbx_seq_one_letter_code
_entity_poly.pdbx_strand_id
1 'polypeptide(L)'
;MLSYVLRRIGVSVLILIAASFIMYILVAWARDPLSDLYASNSPNRDQLIAQRIDWLDLDQPVVLRWFNWLIGAAQCVVPFGGCDLGVTIQNQPVTILLGRAVGSTLQLVTASTIFAIVLGILVGIVSALRQYSAVDYTFTFASFFFYSLPSFVMGVLLKVFVALGFNNWLRDPVFSWAWIIILSVVSGLFWQAVIGGPRNRRLVAFAASLITTGAMLYFMSVTEWFLDPSLGPVISPLLIIAFGAAMVLITAGPRARFAWRTAGATAIVLIVAYFVLQMVLPSLELWGVVLLFVAAIAVGLVAGWFLGEHDKGQAMRIGALTGALGMGVIILDQFMQRWSDYLTNPRVNGRPIATVGSQTPNIQGDFWIHSIDTFTHLLLPTISLMLISFAGYTRYARGGMLETLNQDYIRTARAKGLPERTVVGRHAFRNSLIPITTIVAADVGGLIGGAIITERIFAFSGMGALFAQGLNAGDPNPVMAYFIVVAIFAITFNFLADLSYSALDPRVRAK
;
A
#
# COMPACT_ATOMS: atom_id res chain seq x y z
N MET A 1 -10.57 12.94 -28.86
CA MET A 1 -10.64 12.36 -27.50
C MET A 1 -12.06 11.90 -27.12
N LEU A 2 -13.08 12.77 -27.17
CA LEU A 2 -14.45 12.39 -26.77
C LEU A 2 -15.04 11.19 -27.55
N SER A 3 -14.89 11.14 -28.88
CA SER A 3 -15.35 10.02 -29.70
C SER A 3 -14.67 8.68 -29.38
N TYR A 4 -13.37 8.72 -29.07
CA TYR A 4 -12.60 7.56 -28.64
C TYR A 4 -13.09 7.06 -27.27
N VAL A 5 -13.27 7.97 -26.30
CA VAL A 5 -13.78 7.65 -24.97
C VAL A 5 -15.19 7.07 -25.03
N LEU A 6 -16.09 7.68 -25.80
CA LEU A 6 -17.47 7.19 -25.97
C LEU A 6 -17.52 5.81 -26.63
N ARG A 7 -16.72 5.57 -27.67
CA ARG A 7 -16.61 4.23 -28.30
C ARG A 7 -16.10 3.19 -27.31
N ARG A 8 -15.07 3.53 -26.52
CA ARG A 8 -14.49 2.62 -25.52
C ARG A 8 -15.50 2.29 -24.42
N ILE A 9 -16.18 3.29 -23.86
CA ILE A 9 -17.22 3.09 -22.84
C ILE A 9 -18.35 2.21 -23.41
N GLY A 10 -18.83 2.49 -24.62
CA GLY A 10 -19.88 1.69 -25.25
C GLY A 10 -19.51 0.22 -25.42
N VAL A 11 -18.30 -0.06 -25.93
CA VAL A 11 -17.78 -1.44 -26.05
C VAL A 11 -17.64 -2.09 -24.67
N SER A 12 -17.11 -1.37 -23.68
CA SER A 12 -17.01 -1.89 -22.31
C SER A 12 -18.37 -2.23 -21.71
N VAL A 13 -19.38 -1.38 -21.85
CA VAL A 13 -20.74 -1.64 -21.34
C VAL A 13 -21.35 -2.88 -22.00
N LEU A 14 -21.20 -3.06 -23.32
CA LEU A 14 -21.68 -4.25 -24.01
C LEU A 14 -20.98 -5.52 -23.52
N ILE A 15 -19.66 -5.47 -23.34
CA ILE A 15 -18.89 -6.58 -22.76
C ILE A 15 -19.37 -6.87 -21.34
N LEU A 16 -19.63 -5.85 -20.52
CA LEU A 16 -20.12 -6.03 -19.16
C LEU A 16 -21.49 -6.70 -19.12
N ILE A 17 -22.43 -6.28 -19.97
CA ILE A 17 -23.75 -6.90 -20.04
C ILE A 17 -23.60 -8.37 -20.43
N ALA A 18 -22.87 -8.67 -21.50
CA ALA A 18 -22.65 -10.04 -21.97
C ALA A 18 -21.94 -10.92 -20.91
N ALA A 19 -20.88 -10.41 -20.30
CA ALA A 19 -20.13 -11.12 -19.26
C ALA A 19 -20.98 -11.28 -17.98
N SER A 20 -21.78 -10.29 -17.60
CA SER A 20 -22.70 -10.39 -16.47
C SER A 20 -23.75 -11.48 -16.68
N PHE A 21 -24.30 -11.58 -17.90
CA PHE A 21 -25.26 -12.62 -18.26
C PHE A 21 -24.64 -14.02 -18.14
N ILE A 22 -23.46 -14.20 -18.72
CA ILE A 22 -22.73 -15.47 -18.67
C ILE A 22 -22.39 -15.83 -17.22
N MET A 23 -21.84 -14.88 -16.44
CA MET A 23 -21.48 -15.12 -15.05
C MET A 23 -22.70 -15.48 -14.18
N TYR A 24 -23.81 -14.75 -14.32
CA TYR A 24 -25.03 -15.02 -13.55
C TYR A 24 -25.52 -16.45 -13.80
N ILE A 25 -25.61 -16.84 -15.08
CA ILE A 25 -26.05 -18.18 -15.48
C ILE A 25 -25.09 -19.26 -14.95
N LEU A 26 -23.78 -19.05 -15.10
CA LEU A 26 -22.79 -20.00 -14.61
C LEU A 26 -22.91 -20.23 -13.10
N VAL A 27 -23.12 -19.17 -12.31
CA VAL A 27 -23.28 -19.31 -10.85
C VAL A 27 -24.60 -20.00 -10.50
N ALA A 28 -25.70 -19.59 -11.15
CA ALA A 28 -27.01 -20.18 -10.92
C ALA A 28 -27.06 -21.68 -11.29
N TRP A 29 -26.22 -22.13 -12.23
CA TRP A 29 -26.13 -23.54 -12.63
C TRP A 29 -25.04 -24.32 -11.89
N ALA A 30 -24.06 -23.65 -11.29
CA ALA A 30 -22.96 -24.32 -10.61
C ALA A 30 -23.41 -25.08 -9.35
N ARG A 31 -24.37 -24.53 -8.59
CA ARG A 31 -24.85 -25.14 -7.34
C ARG A 31 -26.28 -24.71 -7.01
N ASP A 32 -27.04 -25.62 -6.41
CA ASP A 32 -28.38 -25.33 -5.91
C ASP A 32 -28.33 -24.54 -4.58
N PRO A 33 -28.93 -23.33 -4.51
CA PRO A 33 -28.99 -22.49 -3.30
C PRO A 33 -29.87 -23.06 -2.17
N LEU A 34 -30.60 -24.16 -2.41
CA LEU A 34 -31.40 -24.89 -1.42
C LEU A 34 -30.69 -26.14 -0.86
N SER A 35 -29.47 -26.45 -1.34
CA SER A 35 -28.77 -27.69 -0.98
C SER A 35 -28.49 -27.86 0.52
N ASP A 36 -28.27 -26.76 1.24
CA ASP A 36 -28.12 -26.75 2.70
C ASP A 36 -29.43 -27.10 3.42
N LEU A 37 -30.58 -26.64 2.90
CA LEU A 37 -31.89 -26.89 3.49
C LEU A 37 -32.36 -28.32 3.24
N TYR A 38 -32.07 -28.91 2.07
CA TYR A 38 -32.42 -30.32 1.81
C TYR A 38 -31.73 -31.29 2.78
N ALA A 39 -30.51 -30.95 3.22
CA ALA A 39 -29.75 -31.74 4.19
C ALA A 39 -30.13 -31.45 5.66
N SER A 40 -30.98 -30.46 5.92
CA SER A 40 -31.38 -30.05 7.27
C SER A 40 -32.48 -30.96 7.83
N ASN A 41 -32.35 -31.36 9.10
CA ASN A 41 -33.36 -32.14 9.83
C ASN A 41 -34.33 -31.25 10.63
N SER A 42 -34.37 -29.95 10.36
CA SER A 42 -35.18 -29.01 11.13
C SER A 42 -36.68 -29.22 10.86
N PRO A 43 -37.56 -29.18 11.88
CA PRO A 43 -39.01 -29.38 11.69
C PRO A 43 -39.67 -28.36 10.73
N ASN A 44 -39.08 -27.17 10.60
CA ASN A 44 -39.52 -26.08 9.73
C ASN A 44 -38.80 -26.05 8.36
N ARG A 45 -38.11 -27.13 7.97
CA ARG A 45 -37.34 -27.20 6.72
C ARG A 45 -38.13 -26.73 5.50
N ASP A 46 -39.33 -27.28 5.30
CA ASP A 46 -40.12 -27.01 4.09
C ASP A 46 -40.61 -25.55 4.06
N GLN A 47 -40.85 -24.93 5.24
CA GLN A 47 -41.14 -23.51 5.35
C GLN A 47 -39.94 -22.65 4.97
N LEU A 48 -38.73 -23.01 5.43
CA LEU A 48 -37.50 -22.31 5.08
C LEU A 48 -37.18 -22.41 3.58
N ILE A 49 -37.46 -23.55 2.96
CA ILE A 49 -37.33 -23.74 1.50
C ILE A 49 -38.28 -22.80 0.77
N ALA A 50 -39.57 -22.79 1.15
CA ALA A 50 -40.56 -21.91 0.52
C ALA A 50 -40.20 -20.42 0.67
N GLN A 51 -39.76 -19.99 1.86
CA GLN A 51 -39.29 -18.63 2.11
C GLN A 51 -38.10 -18.25 1.23
N ARG A 52 -37.13 -19.16 1.08
CA ARG A 52 -35.94 -18.90 0.25
C ARG A 52 -36.25 -18.90 -1.25
N ILE A 53 -37.23 -19.69 -1.69
CA ILE A 53 -37.72 -19.64 -3.07
C ILE A 53 -38.34 -18.28 -3.37
N ASP A 54 -39.18 -17.78 -2.45
CA ASP A 54 -39.92 -16.52 -2.60
C ASP A 54 -38.99 -15.30 -2.71
N TRP A 55 -38.10 -15.07 -1.74
CA TRP A 55 -37.26 -13.85 -1.77
C TRP A 55 -36.09 -13.90 -2.77
N LEU A 56 -35.76 -15.05 -3.36
CA LEU A 56 -34.73 -15.19 -4.41
C LEU A 56 -35.32 -15.37 -5.82
N ASP A 57 -36.66 -15.37 -5.94
CA ASP A 57 -37.41 -15.66 -7.16
C ASP A 57 -36.95 -16.97 -7.82
N LEU A 58 -36.71 -18.04 -7.04
CA LEU A 58 -36.18 -19.31 -7.58
C LEU A 58 -37.19 -20.05 -8.49
N ASP A 59 -38.46 -19.69 -8.41
CA ASP A 59 -39.55 -20.16 -9.26
C ASP A 59 -39.51 -19.58 -10.68
N GLN A 60 -38.80 -18.47 -10.87
CA GLN A 60 -38.64 -17.83 -12.18
C GLN A 60 -37.48 -18.43 -12.99
N PRO A 61 -37.60 -18.50 -14.33
CA PRO A 61 -36.48 -18.82 -15.21
C PRO A 61 -35.24 -17.96 -14.92
N VAL A 62 -34.06 -18.58 -14.92
CA VAL A 62 -32.76 -17.93 -14.61
C VAL A 62 -32.51 -16.67 -15.44
N VAL A 63 -32.95 -16.67 -16.71
CA VAL A 63 -32.82 -15.52 -17.60
C VAL A 63 -33.64 -14.32 -17.11
N LEU A 64 -34.87 -14.54 -16.63
CA LEU A 64 -35.72 -13.48 -16.07
C LEU A 64 -35.15 -12.94 -14.77
N ARG A 65 -34.63 -13.83 -13.91
CA ARG A 65 -33.93 -13.43 -12.67
C ARG A 65 -32.73 -12.53 -12.96
N TRP A 66 -31.94 -12.84 -14.00
CA TRP A 66 -30.84 -11.97 -14.43
C TRP A 66 -31.35 -10.60 -14.93
N PHE A 67 -32.44 -10.54 -15.70
CA PHE A 67 -33.02 -9.26 -16.14
C PHE A 67 -33.50 -8.42 -14.95
N ASN A 68 -34.20 -9.02 -13.99
CA ASN A 68 -34.66 -8.34 -12.77
C ASN A 68 -33.46 -7.78 -11.98
N TRP A 69 -32.43 -8.61 -11.80
CA TRP A 69 -31.19 -8.20 -11.16
C TRP A 69 -30.48 -7.05 -11.91
N LEU A 70 -30.43 -7.12 -13.25
CA LEU A 70 -29.82 -6.07 -14.08
C LEU A 70 -30.57 -4.74 -13.96
N ILE A 71 -31.91 -4.77 -13.91
CA ILE A 71 -32.74 -3.58 -13.71
C ILE A 71 -32.46 -2.96 -12.34
N GLY A 72 -32.41 -3.77 -11.27
CA GLY A 72 -32.04 -3.30 -9.94
C GLY A 72 -30.64 -2.67 -9.91
N ALA A 73 -29.66 -3.34 -10.52
CA ALA A 73 -28.30 -2.84 -10.62
C ALA A 73 -28.20 -1.54 -11.44
N ALA A 74 -28.99 -1.38 -12.50
CA ALA A 74 -29.03 -0.16 -13.30
C ALA A 74 -29.56 1.04 -12.50
N GLN A 75 -30.47 0.82 -11.55
CA GLN A 75 -30.95 1.88 -10.66
C GLN A 75 -29.84 2.44 -9.75
N CYS A 76 -28.81 1.66 -9.43
CA CYS A 76 -27.64 2.15 -8.67
C CYS A 76 -26.84 3.23 -9.40
N VAL A 77 -26.97 3.35 -10.74
CA VAL A 77 -26.26 4.35 -11.55
C VAL A 77 -27.11 5.62 -11.74
N VAL A 78 -28.42 5.52 -11.56
CA VAL A 78 -29.34 6.65 -11.73
C VAL A 78 -29.34 7.50 -10.45
N PRO A 79 -29.07 8.82 -10.53
CA PRO A 79 -29.19 9.70 -9.37
C PRO A 79 -30.59 9.59 -8.77
N PHE A 80 -30.69 9.37 -7.46
CA PHE A 80 -31.96 9.16 -6.73
C PHE A 80 -32.72 7.86 -7.07
N GLY A 81 -32.17 6.97 -7.89
CA GLY A 81 -32.63 5.60 -8.00
C GLY A 81 -32.22 4.82 -6.75
N GLY A 82 -33.15 4.14 -6.08
CA GLY A 82 -32.78 3.21 -5.01
C GLY A 82 -31.84 2.15 -5.56
N CYS A 83 -30.71 1.90 -4.92
CA CYS A 83 -29.78 0.86 -5.36
C CYS A 83 -30.22 -0.49 -4.82
N ASP A 84 -30.46 -1.45 -5.71
CA ASP A 84 -30.81 -2.82 -5.35
C ASP A 84 -29.93 -3.82 -6.12
N LEU A 85 -29.21 -4.67 -5.38
CA LEU A 85 -28.36 -5.73 -5.92
C LEU A 85 -28.89 -7.12 -5.54
N GLY A 86 -30.13 -7.18 -5.05
CA GLY A 86 -30.76 -8.37 -4.51
C GLY A 86 -30.40 -8.65 -3.05
N VAL A 87 -30.93 -9.77 -2.55
CA VAL A 87 -30.66 -10.31 -1.23
C VAL A 87 -29.86 -11.61 -1.32
N THR A 88 -29.16 -11.97 -0.24
CA THR A 88 -28.46 -13.25 -0.16
C THR A 88 -29.41 -14.41 0.17
N ILE A 89 -28.93 -15.65 0.10
CA ILE A 89 -29.64 -16.83 0.62
C ILE A 89 -30.04 -16.71 2.11
N GLN A 90 -29.41 -15.82 2.89
CA GLN A 90 -29.77 -15.52 4.28
C GLN A 90 -30.72 -14.31 4.42
N ASN A 91 -31.33 -13.85 3.32
CA ASN A 91 -32.18 -12.67 3.27
C ASN A 91 -31.49 -11.39 3.77
N GLN A 92 -30.20 -11.23 3.46
CA GLN A 92 -29.46 -10.01 3.76
C GLN A 92 -29.28 -9.16 2.50
N PRO A 93 -29.54 -7.84 2.55
CA PRO A 93 -29.33 -6.97 1.40
C PRO A 93 -27.86 -6.96 0.96
N VAL A 94 -27.62 -7.30 -0.31
CA VAL A 94 -26.26 -7.36 -0.87
C VAL A 94 -25.60 -5.99 -0.86
N THR A 95 -26.36 -4.91 -1.01
CA THR A 95 -25.85 -3.53 -0.97
C THR A 95 -25.14 -3.19 0.34
N ILE A 96 -25.65 -3.65 1.48
CA ILE A 96 -25.04 -3.42 2.81
C ILE A 96 -23.75 -4.24 2.95
N LEU A 97 -23.78 -5.52 2.55
CA LEU A 97 -22.62 -6.40 2.59
C LEU A 97 -21.51 -5.89 1.67
N LEU A 98 -21.87 -5.46 0.46
CA LEU A 98 -20.96 -4.91 -0.53
C LEU A 98 -20.31 -3.63 0.00
N GLY A 99 -21.05 -2.70 0.59
CA GLY A 99 -20.48 -1.45 1.11
C GLY A 99 -19.36 -1.67 2.12
N ARG A 100 -19.52 -2.64 3.03
CA ARG A 100 -18.47 -3.03 4.00
C ARG A 100 -17.30 -3.74 3.32
N ALA A 101 -17.60 -4.66 2.41
CA ALA A 101 -16.61 -5.48 1.71
C ALA A 101 -15.72 -4.65 0.76
N VAL A 102 -16.30 -3.68 0.05
CA VAL A 102 -15.60 -2.78 -0.88
C VAL A 102 -14.56 -1.96 -0.15
N GLY A 103 -14.89 -1.39 1.02
CA GLY A 103 -13.96 -0.59 1.81
C GLY A 103 -12.70 -1.37 2.18
N SER A 104 -12.89 -2.59 2.68
CA SER A 104 -11.82 -3.53 3.04
C SER A 104 -10.92 -3.88 1.85
N THR A 105 -11.49 -4.32 0.73
CA THR A 105 -10.71 -4.71 -0.46
C THR A 105 -10.02 -3.51 -1.09
N LEU A 106 -10.69 -2.36 -1.16
CA LEU A 106 -10.11 -1.16 -1.76
C LEU A 106 -8.91 -0.66 -0.94
N GLN A 107 -9.02 -0.64 0.39
CA GLN A 107 -7.91 -0.28 1.26
C GLN A 107 -6.71 -1.20 1.02
N LEU A 108 -6.97 -2.50 0.99
CA LEU A 108 -5.95 -3.53 0.78
C LEU A 108 -5.27 -3.41 -0.59
N VAL A 109 -6.05 -3.41 -1.68
CA VAL A 109 -5.54 -3.34 -3.05
C VAL A 109 -4.83 -2.01 -3.31
N THR A 110 -5.39 -0.90 -2.83
CA THR A 110 -4.79 0.43 -3.04
C THR A 110 -3.45 0.53 -2.30
N ALA A 111 -3.40 0.12 -1.03
CA ALA A 111 -2.16 0.13 -0.26
C ALA A 111 -1.10 -0.75 -0.93
N SER A 112 -1.43 -2.00 -1.28
CA SER A 112 -0.48 -2.91 -1.91
C SER A 112 0.02 -2.40 -3.26
N THR A 113 -0.85 -1.80 -4.07
CA THR A 113 -0.49 -1.23 -5.37
C THR A 113 0.47 -0.05 -5.21
N ILE A 114 0.16 0.88 -4.31
CA ILE A 114 1.01 2.06 -4.08
C ILE A 114 2.40 1.62 -3.62
N PHE A 115 2.49 0.71 -2.63
CA PHE A 115 3.78 0.21 -2.17
C PHE A 115 4.53 -0.56 -3.26
N ALA A 116 3.84 -1.38 -4.05
CA ALA A 116 4.45 -2.14 -5.13
C ALA A 116 5.01 -1.24 -6.23
N ILE A 117 4.27 -0.20 -6.62
CA ILE A 117 4.70 0.80 -7.60
C ILE A 117 5.92 1.56 -7.06
N VAL A 118 5.81 2.12 -5.85
CA VAL A 118 6.89 2.94 -5.27
C VAL A 118 8.16 2.12 -5.10
N LEU A 119 8.08 0.98 -4.40
CA LEU A 119 9.26 0.16 -4.14
C LEU A 119 9.79 -0.50 -5.42
N GLY A 120 8.91 -1.03 -6.27
CA GLY A 120 9.32 -1.69 -7.51
C GLY A 120 9.99 -0.73 -8.49
N ILE A 121 9.45 0.48 -8.67
CA ILE A 121 10.07 1.50 -9.52
C ILE A 121 11.42 1.95 -8.93
N LEU A 122 11.48 2.23 -7.63
CA LEU A 122 12.73 2.64 -6.97
C LEU A 122 13.82 1.57 -7.12
N VAL A 123 13.49 0.32 -6.81
CA VAL A 123 14.43 -0.81 -6.93
C VAL A 123 14.84 -1.04 -8.39
N GLY A 124 13.89 -0.99 -9.33
CA GLY A 124 14.16 -1.17 -10.76
C GLY A 124 15.09 -0.08 -11.33
N ILE A 125 14.90 1.18 -10.94
CA ILE A 125 15.77 2.29 -11.36
C ILE A 125 17.15 2.17 -10.74
N VAL A 126 17.24 1.90 -9.43
CA VAL A 126 18.54 1.75 -8.74
C VAL A 126 19.32 0.58 -9.36
N SER A 127 18.63 -0.52 -9.67
CA SER A 127 19.21 -1.67 -10.37
C SER A 127 19.70 -1.30 -11.77
N ALA A 128 18.92 -0.55 -12.56
CA ALA A 128 19.32 -0.08 -13.89
C ALA A 128 20.53 0.87 -13.87
N LEU A 129 20.57 1.80 -12.91
CA LEU A 129 21.70 2.74 -12.74
C LEU A 129 22.99 2.05 -12.31
N ARG A 130 22.88 0.86 -11.72
CA ARG A 130 24.01 0.05 -11.27
C ARG A 130 24.03 -1.31 -11.98
N GLN A 131 23.79 -1.28 -13.28
CA GLN A 131 23.79 -2.46 -14.13
C GLN A 131 25.05 -3.31 -13.91
N TYR A 132 24.88 -4.63 -13.81
CA TYR A 132 25.95 -5.61 -13.55
C TYR A 132 26.64 -5.50 -12.19
N SER A 133 26.08 -4.73 -11.24
CA SER A 133 26.56 -4.70 -9.87
C SER A 133 25.90 -5.78 -9.01
N ALA A 134 26.47 -6.05 -7.84
CA ALA A 134 25.84 -6.95 -6.84
C ALA A 134 24.41 -6.52 -6.50
N VAL A 135 24.13 -5.20 -6.46
CA VAL A 135 22.80 -4.65 -6.19
C VAL A 135 21.81 -5.05 -7.29
N ASP A 136 22.23 -4.99 -8.56
CA ASP A 136 21.41 -5.41 -9.71
C ASP A 136 21.10 -6.91 -9.63
N TYR A 137 22.11 -7.75 -9.41
CA TYR A 137 21.93 -9.20 -9.30
C TYR A 137 21.04 -9.59 -8.11
N THR A 138 21.24 -9.00 -6.92
CA THR A 138 20.43 -9.30 -5.73
C THR A 138 18.97 -8.92 -5.92
N PHE A 139 18.68 -7.72 -6.41
CA PHE A 139 17.29 -7.29 -6.61
C PHE A 139 16.61 -8.02 -7.75
N THR A 140 17.33 -8.33 -8.83
CA THR A 140 16.81 -9.13 -9.93
C THR A 140 16.49 -10.55 -9.46
N PHE A 141 17.39 -11.20 -8.72
CA PHE A 141 17.14 -12.51 -8.13
C PHE A 141 15.94 -12.49 -7.17
N ALA A 142 15.89 -11.54 -6.23
CA ALA A 142 14.77 -11.40 -5.30
C ALA A 142 13.44 -11.19 -6.03
N SER A 143 13.42 -10.35 -7.06
CA SER A 143 12.23 -10.12 -7.88
C SER A 143 11.77 -11.41 -8.57
N PHE A 144 12.67 -12.17 -9.20
CA PHE A 144 12.31 -13.44 -9.84
C PHE A 144 11.86 -14.50 -8.84
N PHE A 145 12.49 -14.56 -7.66
CA PHE A 145 12.12 -15.46 -6.58
C PHE A 145 10.70 -15.18 -6.07
N PHE A 146 10.35 -13.92 -5.80
CA PHE A 146 9.00 -13.58 -5.35
C PHE A 146 7.96 -13.72 -6.46
N TYR A 147 8.33 -13.46 -7.72
CA TYR A 147 7.45 -13.67 -8.86
C TYR A 147 7.08 -15.15 -9.09
N SER A 148 7.99 -16.07 -8.77
CA SER A 148 7.76 -17.51 -8.95
C SER A 148 6.98 -18.15 -7.79
N LEU A 149 6.82 -17.46 -6.66
CA LEU A 149 6.04 -17.94 -5.53
C LEU A 149 4.55 -17.67 -5.72
N PRO A 150 3.68 -18.68 -5.64
CA PRO A 150 2.25 -18.47 -5.63
C PRO A 150 1.83 -17.56 -4.46
N SER A 151 0.86 -16.68 -4.70
CA SER A 151 0.37 -15.71 -3.71
C SER A 151 -0.07 -16.39 -2.40
N PHE A 152 -0.71 -17.55 -2.50
CA PHE A 152 -1.18 -18.28 -1.32
C PHE A 152 -0.04 -18.81 -0.47
N VAL A 153 1.04 -19.28 -1.10
CA VAL A 153 2.25 -19.74 -0.40
C VAL A 153 2.86 -18.57 0.35
N MET A 154 2.99 -17.41 -0.30
CA MET A 154 3.53 -16.21 0.34
C MET A 154 2.69 -15.79 1.56
N GLY A 155 1.36 -15.76 1.42
CA GLY A 155 0.46 -15.45 2.53
C GLY A 155 0.61 -16.40 3.71
N VAL A 156 0.73 -17.71 3.46
CA VAL A 156 0.95 -18.72 4.50
C VAL A 156 2.34 -18.58 5.14
N LEU A 157 3.39 -18.35 4.37
CA LEU A 157 4.74 -18.13 4.89
C LEU A 157 4.80 -16.88 5.77
N LEU A 158 4.15 -15.78 5.36
CA LEU A 158 4.03 -14.57 6.18
C LEU A 158 3.29 -14.84 7.50
N LYS A 159 2.22 -15.64 7.48
CA LYS A 159 1.54 -16.03 8.71
C LYS A 159 2.43 -16.82 9.66
N VAL A 160 3.10 -17.85 9.15
CA VAL A 160 3.87 -18.78 9.99
C VAL A 160 5.15 -18.14 10.49
N PHE A 161 5.97 -17.61 9.58
CA PHE A 161 7.31 -17.13 9.92
C PHE A 161 7.33 -15.69 10.42
N VAL A 162 6.49 -14.81 9.86
CA VAL A 162 6.46 -13.40 10.28
C VAL A 162 5.49 -13.22 11.43
N ALA A 163 4.20 -13.49 11.26
CA ALA A 163 3.19 -13.20 12.28
C ALA A 163 3.36 -14.05 13.54
N LEU A 164 3.29 -15.38 13.40
CA LEU A 164 3.36 -16.30 14.53
C LEU A 164 4.77 -16.31 15.13
N GLY A 165 5.81 -16.30 14.28
CA GLY A 165 7.20 -16.21 14.71
C GLY A 165 7.47 -14.95 15.53
N PHE A 166 7.11 -13.77 15.01
CA PHE A 166 7.29 -12.50 15.72
C PHE A 166 6.45 -12.43 17.00
N ASN A 167 5.16 -12.79 16.95
CA ASN A 167 4.30 -12.75 18.14
C ASN A 167 4.79 -13.70 19.25
N ASN A 168 5.37 -14.85 18.90
CA ASN A 168 5.92 -15.78 19.89
C ASN A 168 7.22 -15.24 20.48
N TRP A 169 8.10 -14.68 19.65
CA TRP A 169 9.34 -14.05 20.09
C TRP A 169 9.07 -12.81 20.96
N LEU A 170 8.05 -12.02 20.65
CA LEU A 170 7.69 -10.81 21.39
C LEU A 170 7.32 -11.08 22.85
N ARG A 171 6.96 -12.32 23.22
CA ARG A 171 6.70 -12.67 24.63
C ARG A 171 7.96 -12.60 25.50
N ASP A 172 9.12 -12.82 24.90
CA ASP A 172 10.44 -12.74 25.52
C ASP A 172 11.44 -12.21 24.47
N PRO A 173 11.42 -10.89 24.20
CA PRO A 173 12.07 -10.29 23.03
C PRO A 173 13.58 -10.12 23.22
N VAL A 174 14.26 -11.19 23.61
CA VAL A 174 15.71 -11.23 23.75
C VAL A 174 16.32 -11.77 22.47
N PHE A 175 17.31 -11.06 21.93
CA PHE A 175 18.12 -11.60 20.85
C PHE A 175 19.29 -12.40 21.41
N SER A 176 19.41 -13.66 20.98
CA SER A 176 20.62 -14.43 21.26
C SER A 176 21.84 -13.80 20.58
N TRP A 177 23.02 -13.95 21.18
CA TRP A 177 24.27 -13.45 20.60
C TRP A 177 24.52 -13.96 19.18
N ALA A 178 24.13 -15.21 18.90
CA ALA A 178 24.18 -15.78 17.55
C ALA A 178 23.33 -14.95 16.56
N TRP A 179 22.09 -14.61 16.91
CA TRP A 179 21.23 -13.82 16.03
C TRP A 179 21.71 -12.38 15.86
N ILE A 180 22.24 -11.75 16.92
CA ILE A 180 22.85 -10.41 16.83
C ILE A 180 24.00 -10.43 15.81
N ILE A 181 24.90 -11.42 15.90
CA ILE A 181 26.03 -11.55 14.97
C ILE A 181 25.54 -11.79 13.54
N ILE A 182 24.63 -12.75 13.35
CA ILE A 182 24.09 -13.08 12.03
C ILE A 182 23.44 -11.86 11.38
N LEU A 183 22.52 -11.18 12.08
CA LEU A 183 21.81 -10.02 11.55
C LEU A 183 22.76 -8.85 11.28
N SER A 184 23.78 -8.65 12.12
CA SER A 184 24.78 -7.60 11.93
C SER A 184 25.67 -7.86 10.72
N VAL A 185 26.08 -9.11 10.48
CA VAL A 185 26.84 -9.51 9.28
C VAL A 185 25.99 -9.34 8.03
N VAL A 186 24.73 -9.80 8.05
CA VAL A 186 23.80 -9.64 6.93
C VAL A 186 23.56 -8.17 6.60
N SER A 187 23.30 -7.34 7.61
CA SER A 187 23.18 -5.89 7.47
C SER A 187 24.46 -5.27 6.89
N GLY A 188 25.63 -5.68 7.41
CA GLY A 188 26.93 -5.27 6.91
C GLY A 188 27.12 -5.56 5.42
N LEU A 189 26.84 -6.80 4.99
CA LEU A 189 26.94 -7.20 3.58
C LEU A 189 25.96 -6.42 2.69
N PHE A 190 24.74 -6.19 3.19
CA PHE A 190 23.73 -5.41 2.50
C PHE A 190 24.19 -3.96 2.26
N TRP A 191 24.57 -3.25 3.33
CA TRP A 191 25.01 -1.85 3.22
C TRP A 191 26.33 -1.71 2.44
N GLN A 192 27.22 -2.69 2.52
CA GLN A 192 28.41 -2.77 1.68
C GLN A 192 28.06 -2.83 0.19
N ALA A 193 27.07 -3.63 -0.19
CA ALA A 193 26.59 -3.73 -1.58
C ALA A 193 25.89 -2.42 -2.01
N VAL A 194 25.03 -1.86 -1.15
CA VAL A 194 24.25 -0.63 -1.42
C VAL A 194 25.13 0.61 -1.52
N ILE A 195 26.17 0.78 -0.70
CA ILE A 195 27.04 1.97 -0.78
C ILE A 195 27.98 1.88 -1.99
N GLY A 196 28.49 0.69 -2.30
CA GLY A 196 29.41 0.48 -3.43
C GLY A 196 30.75 1.23 -3.28
N GLY A 197 31.45 1.44 -4.41
CA GLY A 197 32.74 2.16 -4.44
C GLY A 197 33.97 1.25 -4.26
N PRO A 198 35.16 1.82 -3.98
CA PRO A 198 36.42 1.08 -3.83
C PRO A 198 36.41 0.17 -2.59
N ARG A 199 37.30 -0.84 -2.58
CA ARG A 199 37.36 -1.88 -1.52
C ARG A 199 37.37 -1.27 -0.11
N ASN A 200 38.14 -0.20 0.12
CA ASN A 200 38.23 0.43 1.44
C ASN A 200 36.90 1.04 1.88
N ARG A 201 36.19 1.75 0.99
CA ARG A 201 34.87 2.33 1.31
C ARG A 201 33.83 1.26 1.60
N ARG A 202 33.88 0.14 0.86
CA ARG A 202 33.03 -1.03 1.09
C ARG A 202 33.31 -1.70 2.43
N LEU A 203 34.58 -1.86 2.80
CA LEU A 203 34.97 -2.43 4.11
C LEU A 203 34.57 -1.51 5.27
N VAL A 204 34.73 -0.19 5.12
CA VAL A 204 34.27 0.78 6.13
C VAL A 204 32.75 0.73 6.27
N ALA A 205 32.00 0.69 5.16
CA ALA A 205 30.55 0.54 5.17
C ALA A 205 30.11 -0.76 5.87
N PHE A 206 30.76 -1.89 5.55
CA PHE A 206 30.52 -3.17 6.20
C PHE A 206 30.77 -3.09 7.71
N ALA A 207 31.95 -2.62 8.12
CA ALA A 207 32.35 -2.57 9.53
C ALA A 207 31.46 -1.61 10.34
N ALA A 208 31.19 -0.41 9.81
CA ALA A 208 30.32 0.57 10.44
C ALA A 208 28.90 0.03 10.60
N SER A 209 28.34 -0.59 9.56
CA SER A 209 27.01 -1.19 9.60
C SER A 209 26.94 -2.37 10.57
N LEU A 210 27.95 -3.23 10.59
CA LEU A 210 28.02 -4.38 11.48
C LEU A 210 28.06 -3.92 12.95
N ILE A 211 28.93 -2.96 13.28
CA ILE A 211 29.02 -2.42 14.65
C ILE A 211 27.72 -1.72 15.04
N THR A 212 27.19 -0.85 14.17
CA THR A 212 25.98 -0.07 14.46
C THR A 212 24.76 -0.98 14.64
N THR A 213 24.59 -1.96 13.75
CA THR A 213 23.47 -2.92 13.82
C THR A 213 23.59 -3.78 15.08
N GLY A 214 24.80 -4.28 15.39
CA GLY A 214 25.02 -5.12 16.57
C GLY A 214 24.79 -4.37 17.87
N ALA A 215 25.33 -3.14 17.98
CA ALA A 215 25.12 -2.28 19.13
C ALA A 215 23.64 -1.90 19.30
N MET A 216 22.93 -1.60 18.20
CA MET A 216 21.52 -1.26 18.24
C MET A 216 20.65 -2.44 18.64
N LEU A 217 20.86 -3.63 18.06
CA LEU A 217 20.12 -4.85 18.45
C LEU A 217 20.38 -5.24 19.91
N TYR A 218 21.62 -5.12 20.37
CA TYR A 218 21.96 -5.36 21.78
C TYR A 218 21.26 -4.34 22.69
N PHE A 219 21.33 -3.05 22.36
CA PHE A 219 20.64 -1.99 23.10
C PHE A 219 19.14 -2.27 23.17
N MET A 220 18.48 -2.51 22.04
CA MET A 220 17.05 -2.80 21.98
C MET A 220 16.66 -4.06 22.76
N SER A 221 17.54 -5.07 22.79
CA SER A 221 17.32 -6.30 23.56
C SER A 221 17.46 -6.08 25.08
N VAL A 222 18.36 -5.20 25.51
CA VAL A 222 18.60 -4.93 26.95
C VAL A 222 17.54 -3.97 27.50
N THR A 223 17.08 -3.01 26.70
CA THR A 223 16.06 -2.04 27.13
C THR A 223 14.63 -2.50 26.86
N GLU A 224 14.44 -3.75 26.43
CA GLU A 224 13.13 -4.31 26.05
C GLU A 224 12.34 -3.43 25.06
N TRP A 225 13.06 -2.76 24.15
CA TRP A 225 12.50 -1.73 23.27
C TRP A 225 11.35 -2.24 22.40
N PHE A 226 11.27 -3.55 22.15
CA PHE A 226 10.18 -4.14 21.36
C PHE A 226 8.85 -4.21 22.11
N LEU A 227 8.86 -4.18 23.45
CA LEU A 227 7.66 -4.09 24.28
C LEU A 227 7.22 -2.64 24.45
N ASP A 228 8.17 -1.74 24.67
CA ASP A 228 7.93 -0.31 24.86
C ASP A 228 8.80 0.56 23.93
N PRO A 229 8.49 0.58 22.63
CA PRO A 229 9.28 1.33 21.66
C PRO A 229 9.06 2.83 21.86
N SER A 230 10.16 3.57 21.87
CA SER A 230 10.14 5.03 21.76
C SER A 230 11.41 5.52 21.07
N LEU A 231 11.30 6.64 20.33
CA LEU A 231 12.45 7.42 19.88
C LEU A 231 12.91 8.35 21.02
N GLY A 232 11.95 8.89 21.77
CA GLY A 232 12.21 9.68 22.95
C GLY A 232 12.90 11.03 22.67
N PRO A 233 13.32 11.75 23.71
CA PRO A 233 13.75 13.15 23.61
C PRO A 233 15.13 13.34 23.00
N VAL A 234 15.88 12.27 22.74
CA VAL A 234 17.23 12.33 22.16
C VAL A 234 17.21 11.95 20.68
N ILE A 235 16.58 10.82 20.32
CA ILE A 235 16.59 10.31 18.95
C ILE A 235 15.68 11.17 18.06
N SER A 236 14.52 11.60 18.57
CA SER A 236 13.58 12.43 17.80
C SER A 236 14.24 13.75 17.32
N PRO A 237 14.88 14.58 18.16
CA PRO A 237 15.61 15.76 17.69
C PRO A 237 16.74 15.46 16.71
N LEU A 238 17.52 14.39 16.95
CA LEU A 238 18.61 14.00 16.05
C LEU A 238 18.10 13.64 14.65
N LEU A 239 16.98 12.90 14.57
CA LEU A 239 16.34 12.55 13.31
C LEU A 239 15.77 13.78 12.60
N ILE A 240 15.11 14.69 13.33
CA ILE A 240 14.59 15.95 12.77
C ILE A 240 15.74 16.76 12.13
N ILE A 241 16.88 16.90 12.83
CA ILE A 241 18.08 17.57 12.30
C ILE A 241 18.62 16.82 11.08
N ALA A 242 18.72 15.49 11.15
CA ALA A 242 19.24 14.67 10.06
C ALA A 242 18.37 14.76 8.80
N PHE A 243 17.03 14.75 8.93
CA PHE A 243 16.11 14.94 7.81
C PHE A 243 16.22 16.34 7.21
N GLY A 244 16.31 17.39 8.03
CA GLY A 244 16.56 18.75 7.55
C GLY A 244 17.87 18.85 6.76
N ALA A 245 18.95 18.28 7.29
CA ALA A 245 20.25 18.22 6.62
C ALA A 245 20.17 17.45 5.29
N ALA A 246 19.49 16.30 5.28
CA ALA A 246 19.29 15.50 4.09
C ALA A 246 18.53 16.27 3.00
N MET A 247 17.47 17.00 3.37
CA MET A 247 16.72 17.83 2.43
C MET A 247 17.60 18.90 1.79
N VAL A 248 18.46 19.57 2.56
CA VAL A 248 19.42 20.55 2.03
C VAL A 248 20.40 19.89 1.05
N LEU A 249 21.00 18.77 1.43
CA LEU A 249 21.99 18.07 0.60
C LEU A 249 21.40 17.59 -0.74
N ILE A 250 20.16 17.09 -0.73
CA ILE A 250 19.48 16.57 -1.92
C ILE A 250 19.07 17.72 -2.86
N THR A 251 18.55 18.83 -2.31
CA THR A 251 17.89 19.87 -3.11
C THR A 251 18.80 21.03 -3.51
N ALA A 252 19.63 21.54 -2.59
CA ALA A 252 20.46 22.73 -2.79
C ALA A 252 21.96 22.40 -2.76
N GLY A 253 22.33 21.26 -2.18
CA GLY A 253 23.70 20.81 -2.01
C GLY A 253 24.40 21.46 -0.80
N PRO A 254 25.62 21.00 -0.49
CA PRO A 254 26.27 21.30 0.79
C PRO A 254 26.67 22.76 0.96
N ARG A 255 26.87 23.52 -0.12
CA ARG A 255 27.38 24.91 -0.08
C ARG A 255 26.28 25.97 0.13
N ALA A 256 25.01 25.57 0.10
CA ALA A 256 23.88 26.49 0.19
C ALA A 256 23.62 26.96 1.64
N ARG A 257 24.35 27.98 2.11
CA ARG A 257 24.28 28.46 3.50
C ARG A 257 22.87 28.88 3.94
N PHE A 258 22.09 29.51 3.05
CA PHE A 258 20.72 29.92 3.33
C PHE A 258 19.75 28.74 3.49
N ALA A 259 19.96 27.67 2.72
CA ALA A 259 19.19 26.44 2.85
C ALA A 259 19.43 25.77 4.21
N TRP A 260 20.69 25.74 4.67
CA TRP A 260 21.05 25.24 6.01
C TRP A 260 20.41 26.06 7.13
N ARG A 261 20.40 27.40 7.03
CA ARG A 261 19.73 28.25 8.02
C ARG A 261 18.22 27.97 8.08
N THR A 262 17.58 27.82 6.93
CA THR A 262 16.14 27.54 6.84
C THR A 262 15.79 26.19 7.46
N ALA A 263 16.51 25.13 7.07
CA ALA A 263 16.30 23.79 7.60
C ALA A 263 16.60 23.74 9.11
N GLY A 264 17.68 24.39 9.56
CA GLY A 264 18.04 24.48 10.97
C GLY A 264 17.00 25.21 11.81
N ALA A 265 16.50 26.37 11.36
CA ALA A 265 15.45 27.10 12.06
C ALA A 265 14.15 26.28 12.15
N THR A 266 13.75 25.62 11.07
CA THR A 266 12.57 24.75 11.04
C THR A 266 12.74 23.57 12.00
N ALA A 267 13.91 22.93 12.00
CA ALA A 267 14.23 21.82 12.90
C ALA A 267 14.19 22.25 14.37
N ILE A 268 14.72 23.42 14.72
CA ILE A 268 14.66 23.95 16.10
C ILE A 268 13.21 24.15 16.54
N VAL A 269 12.37 24.75 15.69
CA VAL A 269 10.95 24.93 16.01
C VAL A 269 10.27 23.60 16.25
N LEU A 270 10.54 22.58 15.42
CA LEU A 270 9.99 21.24 15.60
C LEU A 270 10.51 20.53 16.85
N ILE A 271 11.77 20.73 17.22
CA ILE A 271 12.34 20.18 18.46
C ILE A 271 11.67 20.79 19.68
N VAL A 272 11.41 22.11 19.68
CA VAL A 272 10.64 22.74 20.75
C VAL A 272 9.19 22.25 20.72
N ALA A 273 8.58 22.18 19.53
CA ALA A 273 7.22 21.68 19.36
C ALA A 273 7.07 20.24 19.84
N TYR A 274 8.08 19.37 19.69
CA TYR A 274 8.07 18.01 20.21
C TYR A 274 7.68 17.99 21.69
N PHE A 275 8.38 18.75 22.54
CA PHE A 275 8.11 18.76 23.99
C PHE A 275 6.71 19.30 24.34
N VAL A 276 6.20 20.27 23.59
CA VAL A 276 4.86 20.84 23.82
C VAL A 276 3.77 19.90 23.32
N LEU A 277 3.97 19.30 22.14
CA LEU A 277 2.97 18.46 21.49
C LEU A 277 2.74 17.14 22.21
N GLN A 278 3.71 16.61 22.95
CA GLN A 278 3.53 15.40 23.79
C GLN A 278 2.33 15.51 24.74
N MET A 279 1.97 16.72 25.19
CA MET A 279 0.81 16.91 26.07
C MET A 279 -0.54 16.86 25.34
N VAL A 280 -0.55 17.16 24.04
CA VAL A 280 -1.78 17.31 23.24
C VAL A 280 -2.02 16.12 22.32
N LEU A 281 -0.96 15.54 21.75
CA LEU A 281 -1.00 14.42 20.80
C LEU A 281 -1.89 13.24 21.25
N PRO A 282 -1.85 12.79 22.52
CA PRO A 282 -2.74 11.74 23.02
C PRO A 282 -4.23 11.96 22.75
N SER A 283 -4.67 13.23 22.74
CA SER A 283 -6.08 13.62 22.59
C SER A 283 -6.50 13.89 21.15
N LEU A 284 -5.57 13.88 20.19
CA LEU A 284 -5.87 14.23 18.81
C LEU A 284 -6.42 13.04 18.01
N GLU A 285 -7.44 13.34 17.21
CA GLU A 285 -7.93 12.46 16.15
C GLU A 285 -7.24 12.77 14.81
N LEU A 286 -7.61 12.04 13.75
CA LEU A 286 -7.05 12.16 12.40
C LEU A 286 -6.93 13.62 11.91
N TRP A 287 -8.00 14.41 12.05
CA TRP A 287 -8.00 15.80 11.58
C TRP A 287 -7.06 16.71 12.37
N GLY A 288 -6.86 16.42 13.67
CA GLY A 288 -5.86 17.09 14.48
C GLY A 288 -4.44 16.81 13.98
N VAL A 289 -4.15 15.55 13.65
CA VAL A 289 -2.86 15.15 13.07
C VAL A 289 -2.63 15.83 11.71
N VAL A 290 -3.65 15.86 10.85
CA VAL A 290 -3.57 16.56 9.55
C VAL A 290 -3.28 18.05 9.75
N LEU A 291 -3.94 18.70 10.71
CA LEU A 291 -3.70 20.11 11.03
C LEU A 291 -2.27 20.35 11.52
N LEU A 292 -1.70 19.45 12.32
CA LEU A 292 -0.29 19.54 12.73
C LEU A 292 0.68 19.44 11.56
N PHE A 293 0.44 18.54 10.60
CA PHE A 293 1.24 18.48 9.37
C PHE A 293 1.15 19.78 8.56
N VAL A 294 -0.06 20.33 8.39
CA VAL A 294 -0.26 21.60 7.69
C VAL A 294 0.45 22.74 8.41
N ALA A 295 0.35 22.80 9.73
CA ALA A 295 1.03 23.80 10.55
C ALA A 295 2.56 23.68 10.44
N ALA A 296 3.12 22.47 10.52
CA ALA A 296 4.55 22.24 10.37
C ALA A 296 5.08 22.64 8.98
N ILE A 297 4.32 22.33 7.92
CA ILE A 297 4.63 22.78 6.56
C ILE A 297 4.57 24.31 6.47
N ALA A 298 3.55 24.94 7.03
CA ALA A 298 3.40 26.39 7.04
C ALA A 298 4.56 27.08 7.78
N VAL A 299 4.97 26.57 8.95
CA VAL A 299 6.15 27.04 9.68
C VAL A 299 7.40 26.94 8.81
N GLY A 300 7.59 25.81 8.13
CA GLY A 300 8.71 25.63 7.21
C GLY A 300 8.70 26.60 6.02
N LEU A 301 7.52 26.84 5.42
CA LEU A 301 7.35 27.83 4.35
C LEU A 301 7.69 29.25 4.83
N VAL A 302 7.19 29.64 6.00
CA VAL A 302 7.45 30.95 6.61
C VAL A 302 8.94 31.11 6.92
N ALA A 303 9.58 30.10 7.52
CA ALA A 303 11.01 30.11 7.80
C ALA A 303 11.83 30.30 6.50
N GLY A 304 11.45 29.60 5.42
CA GLY A 304 12.13 29.74 4.12
C GLY A 304 11.87 31.07 3.42
N TRP A 305 10.70 31.68 3.62
CA TRP A 305 10.39 33.01 3.07
C TRP A 305 11.20 34.12 3.75
N PHE A 306 11.42 34.03 5.07
CA PHE A 306 12.22 34.98 5.85
C PHE A 306 13.73 34.76 5.68
N LEU A 307 14.21 33.51 5.71
CA LEU A 307 15.64 33.19 5.72
C LEU A 307 16.24 32.97 4.32
N GLY A 308 15.40 32.72 3.32
CA GLY A 308 15.81 32.62 1.92
C GLY A 308 15.92 34.01 1.32
N GLU A 309 17.08 34.66 1.37
CA GLU A 309 17.22 36.02 0.82
C GLU A 309 17.04 36.05 -0.71
N HIS A 310 17.90 35.32 -1.44
CA HIS A 310 18.00 35.38 -2.91
C HIS A 310 17.20 34.27 -3.62
N ASP A 311 16.99 33.12 -2.95
CA ASP A 311 16.32 31.93 -3.50
C ASP A 311 15.12 31.49 -2.64
N LYS A 312 14.18 32.41 -2.39
CA LYS A 312 12.97 32.18 -1.55
C LYS A 312 12.22 30.91 -1.91
N GLY A 313 11.99 30.66 -3.20
CA GLY A 313 11.24 29.49 -3.65
C GLY A 313 11.92 28.16 -3.30
N GLN A 314 13.25 28.08 -3.38
CA GLN A 314 13.99 26.88 -3.01
C GLN A 314 14.04 26.72 -1.48
N ALA A 315 14.30 27.81 -0.75
CA ALA A 315 14.33 27.81 0.71
C ALA A 315 12.96 27.40 1.31
N MET A 316 11.85 27.96 0.82
CA MET A 316 10.49 27.60 1.22
C MET A 316 10.21 26.11 1.04
N ARG A 317 10.60 25.51 -0.09
CA ARG A 317 10.42 24.07 -0.33
C ARG A 317 11.22 23.21 0.65
N ILE A 318 12.46 23.61 0.95
CA ILE A 318 13.31 22.93 1.93
C ILE A 318 12.70 23.03 3.32
N GLY A 319 12.25 24.22 3.72
CA GLY A 319 11.58 24.41 5.00
C GLY A 319 10.31 23.58 5.10
N ALA A 320 9.44 23.62 4.09
CA ALA A 320 8.21 22.82 4.03
C ALA A 320 8.46 21.31 4.17
N LEU A 321 9.43 20.77 3.41
CA LEU A 321 9.80 19.35 3.48
C LEU A 321 10.42 18.99 4.82
N THR A 322 11.27 19.86 5.39
CA THR A 322 11.82 19.69 6.74
C THR A 322 10.71 19.68 7.79
N GLY A 323 9.74 20.58 7.66
CA GLY A 323 8.51 20.66 8.45
C GLY A 323 7.73 19.36 8.43
N ALA A 324 7.39 18.88 7.24
CA ALA A 324 6.61 17.66 7.05
C ALA A 324 7.35 16.42 7.59
N LEU A 325 8.63 16.23 7.24
CA LEU A 325 9.40 15.07 7.68
C LEU A 325 9.64 15.08 9.20
N GLY A 326 9.96 16.24 9.76
CA GLY A 326 10.18 16.37 11.19
C GLY A 326 8.89 16.16 12.00
N MET A 327 7.74 16.68 11.53
CA MET A 327 6.44 16.34 12.13
C MET A 327 6.15 14.83 12.02
N GLY A 328 6.49 14.21 10.89
CA GLY A 328 6.41 12.77 10.72
C GLY A 328 7.20 11.98 11.77
N VAL A 329 8.38 12.45 12.18
CA VAL A 329 9.15 11.84 13.28
C VAL A 329 8.40 11.95 14.60
N ILE A 330 7.82 13.10 14.92
CA ILE A 330 7.05 13.32 16.16
C ILE A 330 5.82 12.39 16.21
N ILE A 331 5.08 12.32 15.12
CA ILE A 331 3.89 11.44 15.00
C ILE A 331 4.29 9.97 15.06
N LEU A 332 5.43 9.59 14.47
CA LEU A 332 5.95 8.24 14.56
C LEU A 332 6.33 7.88 16.01
N ASP A 333 6.97 8.79 16.75
CA ASP A 333 7.28 8.58 18.17
C ASP A 333 6.00 8.36 18.98
N GLN A 334 4.94 9.13 18.71
CA GLN A 334 3.63 8.93 19.34
C GLN A 334 3.05 7.52 19.08
N PHE A 335 3.13 7.03 17.84
CA PHE A 335 2.71 5.67 17.52
C PHE A 335 3.52 4.61 18.26
N MET A 336 4.84 4.82 18.38
CA MET A 336 5.71 3.91 19.11
C MET A 336 5.34 3.88 20.60
N GLN A 337 5.16 5.03 21.24
CA GLN A 337 4.78 5.09 22.66
C GLN A 337 3.41 4.43 22.94
N ARG A 338 2.49 4.44 21.97
CA ARG A 338 1.17 3.77 22.08
C ARG A 338 1.19 2.26 21.84
N TRP A 339 2.33 1.71 21.44
CA TRP A 339 2.47 0.29 21.17
C TRP A 339 2.28 -0.58 22.42
N SER A 340 2.83 -0.17 23.56
CA SER A 340 2.69 -0.90 24.83
C SER A 340 1.23 -0.98 25.30
N ASP A 341 0.49 0.13 25.17
CA ASP A 341 -0.96 0.19 25.44
C ASP A 341 -1.75 -0.77 24.53
N TYR A 342 -1.36 -0.86 23.25
CA TYR A 342 -1.98 -1.80 22.30
C TYR A 342 -1.65 -3.27 22.63
N LEU A 343 -0.40 -3.58 22.98
CA LEU A 343 0.04 -4.93 23.33
C LEU A 343 -0.69 -5.50 24.55
N THR A 344 -0.87 -4.67 25.57
CA THR A 344 -1.50 -5.04 26.84
C THR A 344 -3.02 -5.08 26.78
N ASN A 345 -3.62 -4.64 25.67
CA ASN A 345 -5.07 -4.67 25.48
C ASN A 345 -5.60 -6.11 25.59
N PRO A 346 -6.63 -6.38 26.42
CA PRO A 346 -7.16 -7.73 26.63
C PRO A 346 -7.60 -8.45 25.35
N ARG A 347 -7.97 -7.69 24.31
CA ARG A 347 -8.37 -8.25 23.01
C ARG A 347 -7.19 -8.69 22.15
N VAL A 348 -6.05 -8.01 22.26
CA VAL A 348 -4.81 -8.29 21.51
C VAL A 348 -3.98 -9.35 22.23
N ASN A 349 -3.99 -9.34 23.57
CA ASN A 349 -3.40 -10.36 24.43
C ASN A 349 -1.92 -10.66 24.10
N GLY A 350 -1.12 -9.60 23.91
CA GLY A 350 0.31 -9.71 23.62
C GLY A 350 0.65 -10.29 22.24
N ARG A 351 -0.30 -10.36 21.30
CA ARG A 351 -0.09 -10.86 19.93
C ARG A 351 -0.48 -9.80 18.90
N PRO A 352 0.34 -8.75 18.73
CA PRO A 352 -0.04 -7.56 17.97
C PRO A 352 -0.21 -7.82 16.47
N ILE A 353 0.57 -8.73 15.88
CA ILE A 353 0.50 -8.98 14.44
C ILE A 353 -0.66 -9.93 14.16
N ALA A 354 -1.75 -9.39 13.64
CA ALA A 354 -2.96 -10.15 13.37
C ALA A 354 -2.77 -11.12 12.19
N THR A 355 -3.35 -12.31 12.33
CA THR A 355 -3.37 -13.34 11.29
C THR A 355 -4.74 -13.50 10.63
N VAL A 356 -5.78 -12.92 11.22
CA VAL A 356 -7.19 -13.14 10.86
C VAL A 356 -7.96 -11.83 11.01
N GLY A 357 -8.83 -11.52 10.06
CA GLY A 357 -9.75 -10.39 10.12
C GLY A 357 -9.12 -9.05 9.74
N SER A 358 -9.97 -8.03 9.60
CA SER A 358 -9.56 -6.67 9.22
C SER A 358 -9.33 -5.71 10.39
N GLN A 359 -9.84 -6.07 11.55
CA GLN A 359 -9.73 -5.31 12.79
C GLN A 359 -10.04 -6.22 13.98
N THR A 360 -9.58 -5.83 15.17
CA THR A 360 -9.94 -6.53 16.41
C THR A 360 -11.35 -6.12 16.86
N PRO A 361 -12.30 -7.06 16.98
CA PRO A 361 -13.68 -6.73 17.36
C PRO A 361 -13.76 -6.13 18.76
N ASN A 362 -14.45 -4.99 18.89
CA ASN A 362 -14.68 -4.28 20.16
C ASN A 362 -13.38 -3.96 20.92
N ILE A 363 -12.30 -3.64 20.21
CA ILE A 363 -11.11 -3.08 20.82
C ILE A 363 -11.44 -1.71 21.41
N GLN A 364 -11.07 -1.50 22.68
CA GLN A 364 -11.18 -0.20 23.33
C GLN A 364 -9.87 0.54 23.16
N GLY A 365 -9.94 1.82 22.79
CA GLY A 365 -8.76 2.65 22.64
C GLY A 365 -9.07 4.01 22.02
N ASP A 366 -8.06 4.86 22.00
CA ASP A 366 -8.09 6.12 21.27
C ASP A 366 -7.81 5.91 19.76
N PHE A 367 -7.79 7.00 19.01
CA PHE A 367 -7.45 6.99 17.58
C PHE A 367 -6.12 6.27 17.28
N TRP A 368 -5.12 6.38 18.16
CA TRP A 368 -3.80 5.79 17.98
C TRP A 368 -3.85 4.27 18.09
N ILE A 369 -4.53 3.75 19.10
CA ILE A 369 -4.72 2.30 19.29
C ILE A 369 -5.47 1.69 18.10
N HIS A 370 -6.57 2.32 17.66
CA HIS A 370 -7.32 1.85 16.49
C HIS A 370 -6.49 1.88 15.20
N SER A 371 -5.62 2.87 15.06
CA SER A 371 -4.72 3.01 13.91
C SER A 371 -3.63 1.93 13.92
N ILE A 372 -3.07 1.60 15.08
CA ILE A 372 -2.11 0.49 15.24
C ILE A 372 -2.79 -0.85 14.92
N ASP A 373 -3.98 -1.09 15.47
CA ASP A 373 -4.79 -2.29 15.17
C ASP A 373 -4.98 -2.45 13.66
N THR A 374 -5.55 -1.44 13.01
CA THR A 374 -5.78 -1.45 11.55
C THR A 374 -4.49 -1.69 10.76
N PHE A 375 -3.38 -1.05 11.15
CA PHE A 375 -2.08 -1.25 10.51
C PHE A 375 -1.59 -2.69 10.64
N THR A 376 -1.64 -3.28 11.84
CA THR A 376 -1.19 -4.66 12.08
C THR A 376 -2.03 -5.70 11.34
N HIS A 377 -3.34 -5.45 11.17
CA HIS A 377 -4.24 -6.28 10.36
C HIS A 377 -3.96 -6.18 8.85
N LEU A 378 -3.53 -5.02 8.37
CA LEU A 378 -3.24 -4.80 6.95
C LEU A 378 -1.82 -5.21 6.54
N LEU A 379 -0.87 -5.27 7.47
CA LEU A 379 0.55 -5.45 7.18
C LEU A 379 0.83 -6.70 6.33
N LEU A 380 0.39 -7.88 6.76
CA LEU A 380 0.69 -9.13 6.06
C LEU A 380 -0.09 -9.29 4.75
N PRO A 381 -1.42 -9.03 4.70
CA PRO A 381 -2.15 -9.03 3.44
C PRO A 381 -1.55 -8.07 2.41
N THR A 382 -1.16 -6.87 2.83
CA THR A 382 -0.58 -5.85 1.95
C THR A 382 0.77 -6.31 1.40
N ILE A 383 1.66 -6.85 2.24
CA ILE A 383 2.95 -7.40 1.79
C ILE A 383 2.73 -8.56 0.82
N SER A 384 1.77 -9.46 1.12
CA SER A 384 1.46 -10.61 0.27
C SER A 384 1.04 -10.18 -1.14
N LEU A 385 0.18 -9.16 -1.27
CA LEU A 385 -0.26 -8.65 -2.57
C LEU A 385 0.82 -7.79 -3.24
N MET A 386 1.52 -6.96 -2.46
CA MET A 386 2.58 -6.09 -2.95
C MET A 386 3.69 -6.89 -3.63
N LEU A 387 4.12 -8.01 -3.03
CA LEU A 387 5.23 -8.82 -3.56
C LEU A 387 4.93 -9.42 -4.94
N ILE A 388 3.66 -9.69 -5.26
CA ILE A 388 3.23 -10.19 -6.57
C ILE A 388 3.54 -9.15 -7.65
N SER A 389 3.12 -7.91 -7.43
CA SER A 389 3.32 -6.82 -8.39
C SER A 389 4.72 -6.23 -8.36
N PHE A 390 5.40 -6.27 -7.21
CA PHE A 390 6.73 -5.70 -7.00
C PHE A 390 7.75 -6.18 -8.04
N ALA A 391 7.75 -7.49 -8.35
CA ALA A 391 8.67 -8.06 -9.32
C ALA A 391 8.40 -7.57 -10.75
N GLY A 392 7.12 -7.44 -11.11
CA GLY A 392 6.70 -6.84 -12.38
C GLY A 392 7.21 -5.41 -12.50
N TYR A 393 6.89 -4.56 -11.53
CA TYR A 393 7.34 -3.16 -11.53
C TYR A 393 8.86 -3.02 -11.56
N THR A 394 9.59 -3.84 -10.80
CA THR A 394 11.06 -3.83 -10.82
C THR A 394 11.61 -4.16 -12.20
N ARG A 395 11.10 -5.21 -12.85
CA ARG A 395 11.55 -5.63 -14.18
C ARG A 395 11.28 -4.55 -15.24
N TYR A 396 10.06 -4.00 -15.25
CA TYR A 396 9.67 -3.00 -16.25
C TYR A 396 10.35 -1.65 -16.01
N ALA A 397 10.47 -1.21 -14.76
CA ALA A 397 11.22 0.01 -14.44
C ALA A 397 12.70 -0.12 -14.82
N ARG A 398 13.31 -1.28 -14.54
CA ARG A 398 14.71 -1.53 -14.95
C ARG A 398 14.86 -1.53 -16.47
N GLY A 399 14.01 -2.26 -17.18
CA GLY A 399 14.04 -2.34 -18.65
C GLY A 399 13.84 -0.98 -19.31
N GLY A 400 12.79 -0.25 -18.92
CA GLY A 400 12.47 1.08 -19.44
C GLY A 400 13.57 2.11 -19.14
N MET A 401 14.19 2.04 -17.96
CA MET A 401 15.31 2.92 -17.62
C MET A 401 16.54 2.64 -18.50
N LEU A 402 16.90 1.36 -18.70
CA LEU A 402 18.03 0.99 -19.57
C LEU A 402 17.79 1.39 -21.04
N GLU A 403 16.58 1.19 -21.55
CA GLU A 403 16.21 1.63 -22.89
C GLU A 403 16.33 3.16 -23.03
N THR A 404 15.78 3.89 -22.04
CA THR A 404 15.80 5.35 -22.04
C THR A 404 17.22 5.91 -21.97
N LEU A 405 18.08 5.34 -21.13
CA LEU A 405 19.48 5.76 -20.98
C LEU A 405 20.32 5.58 -22.26
N ASN A 406 19.87 4.72 -23.18
CA ASN A 406 20.53 4.47 -24.47
C ASN A 406 20.04 5.38 -25.60
N GLN A 407 19.06 6.26 -25.35
CA GLN A 407 18.51 7.18 -26.35
C GLN A 407 19.46 8.35 -26.66
N ASP A 408 19.42 8.84 -27.90
CA ASP A 408 20.35 9.89 -28.37
C ASP A 408 20.21 11.21 -27.61
N TYR A 409 18.99 11.59 -27.20
CA TYR A 409 18.78 12.82 -26.43
C TYR A 409 19.44 12.77 -25.04
N ILE A 410 19.63 11.57 -24.46
CA ILE A 410 20.39 11.38 -23.21
C ILE A 410 21.88 11.58 -23.47
N ARG A 411 22.40 11.06 -24.59
CA ARG A 411 23.79 11.29 -25.01
C ARG A 411 24.05 12.78 -25.23
N THR A 412 23.12 13.49 -25.89
CA THR A 412 23.21 14.94 -26.06
C THR A 412 23.18 15.68 -24.71
N ALA A 413 22.32 15.28 -23.77
CA ALA A 413 22.26 15.88 -22.44
C ALA A 413 23.58 15.73 -21.68
N ARG A 414 24.23 14.54 -21.75
CA ARG A 414 25.56 14.30 -21.18
C ARG A 414 26.64 15.11 -21.90
N ALA A 415 26.60 15.19 -23.24
CA ALA A 415 27.55 15.96 -24.03
C ALA A 415 27.50 17.47 -23.73
N LYS A 416 26.32 17.99 -23.34
CA LYS A 416 26.14 19.37 -22.85
C LYS A 416 26.68 19.60 -21.42
N GLY A 417 27.26 18.59 -20.77
CA GLY A 417 27.85 18.71 -19.43
C GLY A 417 26.82 18.75 -18.29
N LEU A 418 25.58 18.33 -18.52
CA LEU A 418 24.58 18.26 -17.46
C LEU A 418 25.01 17.21 -16.41
N PRO A 419 24.81 17.49 -15.10
CA PRO A 419 25.19 16.55 -14.06
C PRO A 419 24.31 15.29 -14.12
N GLU A 420 24.87 14.12 -13.81
CA GLU A 420 24.19 12.82 -13.97
C GLU A 420 22.85 12.77 -13.21
N ARG A 421 22.75 13.42 -12.04
CA ARG A 421 21.47 13.57 -11.31
C ARG A 421 20.36 14.22 -12.12
N THR A 422 20.68 15.21 -12.95
CA THR A 422 19.72 15.90 -13.82
C THR A 422 19.39 15.04 -15.04
N VAL A 423 20.39 14.37 -15.62
CA VAL A 423 20.19 13.42 -16.73
C VAL A 423 19.26 12.29 -16.29
N VAL A 424 19.57 11.64 -15.17
CA VAL A 424 18.79 10.53 -14.62
C VAL A 424 17.40 11.00 -14.17
N GLY A 425 17.32 12.00 -13.29
CA GLY A 425 16.05 12.39 -12.68
C GLY A 425 15.11 13.11 -13.64
N ARG A 426 15.60 14.09 -14.41
CA ARG A 426 14.76 14.95 -15.24
C ARG A 426 14.55 14.41 -16.65
N HIS A 427 15.56 13.76 -17.24
CA HIS A 427 15.52 13.34 -18.65
C HIS A 427 15.25 11.85 -18.83
N ALA A 428 15.80 10.97 -18.00
CA ALA A 428 15.60 9.53 -18.15
C ALA A 428 14.37 9.03 -17.37
N PHE A 429 14.30 9.28 -16.06
CA PHE A 429 13.26 8.74 -15.18
C PHE A 429 11.85 9.04 -15.68
N ARG A 430 11.55 10.31 -15.95
CA ARG A 430 10.21 10.73 -16.41
C ARG A 430 9.78 10.01 -17.70
N ASN A 431 10.72 9.79 -18.62
CA ASN A 431 10.42 9.13 -19.90
C ASN A 431 10.33 7.60 -19.75
N SER A 432 11.08 7.01 -18.81
CA SER A 432 10.97 5.59 -18.48
C SER A 432 9.65 5.19 -17.80
N LEU A 433 8.85 6.16 -17.33
CA LEU A 433 7.54 5.89 -16.72
C LEU A 433 6.44 5.59 -17.74
N ILE A 434 6.62 5.95 -19.01
CA ILE A 434 5.57 5.81 -20.04
C ILE A 434 5.13 4.34 -20.20
N PRO A 435 6.03 3.35 -20.32
CA PRO A 435 5.63 1.94 -20.38
C PRO A 435 5.00 1.46 -19.06
N ILE A 436 5.47 1.98 -17.93
CA ILE A 436 5.03 1.59 -16.59
C ILE A 436 3.57 2.00 -16.36
N THR A 437 3.14 3.15 -16.87
CA THR A 437 1.74 3.58 -16.75
C THR A 437 0.75 2.62 -17.41
N THR A 438 1.14 1.96 -18.51
CA THR A 438 0.35 0.88 -19.14
C THR A 438 0.11 -0.26 -18.19
N ILE A 439 1.18 -0.68 -17.51
CA ILE A 439 1.21 -1.90 -16.71
C ILE A 439 0.41 -1.68 -15.44
N VAL A 440 0.55 -0.51 -14.81
CA VAL A 440 -0.25 -0.15 -13.62
C VAL A 440 -1.75 -0.34 -13.89
N ALA A 441 -2.24 0.06 -15.07
CA ALA A 441 -3.64 -0.09 -15.45
C ALA A 441 -4.09 -1.55 -15.52
N ALA A 442 -3.27 -2.41 -16.13
CA ALA A 442 -3.53 -3.82 -16.29
C ALA A 442 -3.43 -4.58 -14.95
N ASP A 443 -2.48 -4.17 -14.10
CA ASP A 443 -2.17 -4.83 -12.83
C ASP A 443 -3.31 -4.70 -11.82
N VAL A 444 -4.05 -3.58 -11.82
CA VAL A 444 -5.19 -3.40 -10.91
C VAL A 444 -6.26 -4.47 -11.12
N GLY A 445 -6.53 -4.87 -12.36
CA GLY A 445 -7.46 -5.96 -12.66
C GLY A 445 -6.98 -7.31 -12.09
N GLY A 446 -5.68 -7.59 -12.21
CA GLY A 446 -5.05 -8.79 -11.65
C GLY A 446 -5.03 -8.80 -10.12
N LEU A 447 -4.79 -7.64 -9.49
CA LEU A 447 -4.72 -7.49 -8.05
C LEU A 447 -6.05 -7.77 -7.35
N ILE A 448 -7.17 -7.42 -7.98
CA ILE A 448 -8.50 -7.75 -7.43
C ILE A 448 -8.75 -9.27 -7.46
N GLY A 449 -8.23 -9.98 -8.46
CA GLY A 449 -8.24 -11.45 -8.50
C GLY A 449 -7.33 -12.06 -7.42
N GLY A 450 -6.11 -11.53 -7.26
CA GLY A 450 -5.18 -11.93 -6.20
C GLY A 450 -5.71 -11.66 -4.79
N ALA A 451 -6.46 -10.57 -4.62
CA ALA A 451 -7.10 -10.20 -3.36
C ALA A 451 -8.09 -11.27 -2.87
N ILE A 452 -8.81 -11.97 -3.76
CA ILE A 452 -9.70 -13.09 -3.34
C ILE A 452 -8.92 -14.13 -2.54
N ILE A 453 -7.74 -14.52 -3.03
CA ILE A 453 -6.91 -15.54 -2.39
C ILE A 453 -6.35 -15.02 -1.07
N THR A 454 -5.81 -13.80 -1.07
CA THR A 454 -5.25 -13.17 0.13
C THR A 454 -6.32 -12.97 1.20
N GLU A 455 -7.50 -12.46 0.85
CA GLU A 455 -8.61 -12.26 1.79
C GLU A 455 -9.07 -13.59 2.41
N ARG A 456 -9.16 -14.66 1.61
CA ARG A 456 -9.47 -16.00 2.16
C ARG A 456 -8.41 -16.47 3.14
N ILE A 457 -7.13 -16.32 2.80
CA ILE A 457 -6.03 -16.77 3.66
C ILE A 457 -6.05 -16.02 4.97
N PHE A 458 -6.18 -14.69 4.95
CA PHE A 458 -6.19 -13.85 6.14
C PHE A 458 -7.59 -13.68 6.75
N ALA A 459 -8.61 -14.41 6.27
CA ALA A 459 -10.01 -14.26 6.68
C ALA A 459 -10.47 -12.79 6.75
N PHE A 460 -10.01 -12.01 5.78
CA PHE A 460 -10.32 -10.59 5.67
C PHE A 460 -11.72 -10.46 5.08
N SER A 461 -12.59 -9.66 5.71
CA SER A 461 -13.98 -9.49 5.28
C SER A 461 -14.08 -8.49 4.11
N GLY A 462 -13.53 -8.90 2.96
CA GLY A 462 -13.55 -8.14 1.72
C GLY A 462 -14.49 -8.71 0.66
N MET A 463 -14.47 -8.10 -0.52
CA MET A 463 -15.33 -8.48 -1.65
C MET A 463 -15.02 -9.88 -2.17
N GLY A 464 -13.76 -10.33 -2.08
CA GLY A 464 -13.37 -11.67 -2.48
C GLY A 464 -13.92 -12.75 -1.55
N ALA A 465 -14.03 -12.46 -0.25
CA ALA A 465 -14.75 -13.32 0.70
C ALA A 465 -16.26 -13.38 0.38
N LEU A 466 -16.88 -12.25 0.04
CA LEU A 466 -18.29 -12.18 -0.38
C LEU A 466 -18.55 -13.00 -1.65
N PHE A 467 -17.69 -12.82 -2.68
CA PHE A 467 -17.71 -13.58 -3.92
C PHE A 467 -17.54 -15.09 -3.67
N ALA A 468 -16.56 -15.45 -2.84
CA ALA A 468 -16.28 -16.82 -2.46
C ALA A 468 -17.45 -17.51 -1.78
N GLN A 469 -18.10 -16.82 -0.84
CA GLN A 469 -19.26 -17.33 -0.13
C GLN A 469 -20.45 -17.50 -1.08
N GLY A 470 -20.73 -16.51 -1.94
CA GLY A 470 -21.79 -16.58 -2.93
C GLY A 470 -21.60 -17.75 -3.91
N LEU A 471 -20.39 -17.92 -4.45
CA LEU A 471 -20.04 -19.05 -5.31
C LEU A 471 -20.27 -20.40 -4.62
N ASN A 472 -19.78 -20.55 -3.39
CA ASN A 472 -19.93 -21.78 -2.64
C ASN A 472 -21.38 -22.06 -2.24
N ALA A 473 -22.22 -21.02 -2.12
CA ALA A 473 -23.63 -21.13 -1.79
C ALA A 473 -24.54 -21.30 -3.02
N GLY A 474 -24.03 -21.16 -4.24
CA GLY A 474 -24.87 -21.10 -5.44
C GLY A 474 -25.74 -19.83 -5.50
N ASP A 475 -25.27 -18.74 -4.89
CA ASP A 475 -25.98 -17.46 -4.78
C ASP A 475 -25.41 -16.45 -5.80
N PRO A 476 -26.13 -16.15 -6.90
CA PRO A 476 -25.65 -15.21 -7.90
C PRO A 476 -25.54 -13.78 -7.38
N ASN A 477 -26.41 -13.33 -6.47
CA ASN A 477 -26.52 -11.90 -6.14
C ASN A 477 -25.21 -11.32 -5.55
N PRO A 478 -24.55 -11.95 -4.53
CA PRO A 478 -23.25 -11.51 -4.03
C PRO A 478 -22.12 -11.59 -5.06
N VAL A 479 -22.15 -12.61 -5.93
CA VAL A 479 -21.12 -12.81 -6.97
C VAL A 479 -21.19 -11.70 -8.01
N MET A 480 -22.41 -11.32 -8.37
CA MET A 480 -22.67 -10.31 -9.37
C MET A 480 -22.40 -8.89 -8.84
N ALA A 481 -22.63 -8.67 -7.55
CA ALA A 481 -22.19 -7.45 -6.87
C ALA A 481 -20.65 -7.29 -6.90
N TYR A 482 -19.90 -8.36 -6.63
CA TYR A 482 -18.44 -8.38 -6.83
C TYR A 482 -18.08 -8.04 -8.30
N PHE A 483 -18.73 -8.72 -9.25
CA PHE A 483 -18.48 -8.55 -10.68
C PHE A 483 -18.65 -7.09 -11.14
N ILE A 484 -19.74 -6.41 -10.77
CA ILE A 484 -19.98 -5.00 -11.12
C ILE A 484 -18.86 -4.11 -10.57
N VAL A 485 -18.46 -4.32 -9.31
CA VAL A 485 -17.43 -3.48 -8.71
C VAL A 485 -16.09 -3.67 -9.43
N VAL A 486 -15.68 -4.91 -9.68
CA VAL A 486 -14.44 -5.21 -10.44
C VAL A 486 -14.50 -4.59 -11.84
N ALA A 487 -15.64 -4.70 -12.52
CA ALA A 487 -15.87 -4.11 -13.82
C ALA A 487 -15.72 -2.58 -13.83
N ILE A 488 -16.35 -1.90 -12.87
CA ILE A 488 -16.25 -0.44 -12.72
C ILE A 488 -14.81 -0.03 -12.45
N PHE A 489 -14.11 -0.73 -11.55
CA PHE A 489 -12.70 -0.47 -11.27
C PHE A 489 -11.83 -0.67 -12.51
N ALA A 490 -12.00 -1.79 -13.22
CA ALA A 490 -11.25 -2.08 -14.43
C ALA A 490 -11.45 -1.00 -15.51
N ILE A 491 -12.68 -0.55 -15.74
CA ILE A 491 -12.97 0.54 -16.69
C ILE A 491 -12.32 1.85 -16.22
N THR A 492 -12.48 2.19 -14.94
CA THR A 492 -11.97 3.43 -14.35
C THR A 492 -10.44 3.50 -14.43
N PHE A 493 -9.74 2.44 -14.03
CA PHE A 493 -8.27 2.41 -14.05
C PHE A 493 -7.70 2.38 -15.48
N ASN A 494 -8.35 1.66 -16.39
CA ASN A 494 -7.99 1.72 -17.81
C ASN A 494 -8.14 3.14 -18.38
N PHE A 495 -9.22 3.83 -18.03
CA PHE A 495 -9.43 5.22 -18.43
C PHE A 495 -8.42 6.17 -17.80
N LEU A 496 -8.09 6.01 -16.52
CA LEU A 496 -7.05 6.79 -15.83
C LEU A 496 -5.67 6.59 -16.47
N ALA A 497 -5.38 5.39 -16.96
CA ALA A 497 -4.13 5.11 -17.68
C ALA A 497 -4.08 5.81 -19.03
N ASP A 498 -5.16 5.77 -19.81
CA ASP A 498 -5.30 6.53 -21.05
C ASP A 498 -5.00 8.03 -20.83
N LEU A 499 -5.61 8.60 -19.79
CA LEU A 499 -5.38 9.98 -19.36
C LEU A 499 -3.92 10.23 -18.96
N SER A 500 -3.31 9.30 -18.23
CA SER A 500 -1.94 9.41 -17.75
C SER A 500 -0.94 9.50 -18.90
N TYR A 501 -1.16 8.80 -20.03
CA TYR A 501 -0.31 8.97 -21.22
C TYR A 501 -0.34 10.39 -21.76
N SER A 502 -1.51 11.03 -21.81
CA SER A 502 -1.63 12.41 -22.31
C SER A 502 -0.89 13.44 -21.42
N ALA A 503 -0.73 13.13 -20.13
CA ALA A 503 0.00 13.97 -19.18
C ALA A 503 1.51 13.70 -19.20
N LEU A 504 1.91 12.45 -19.45
CA LEU A 504 3.31 12.02 -19.48
C LEU A 504 4.00 12.27 -20.81
N ASP A 505 3.30 12.17 -21.94
CA ASP A 505 3.84 12.43 -23.28
C ASP A 505 3.39 13.82 -23.80
N PRO A 506 4.29 14.83 -23.81
CA PRO A 506 3.98 16.16 -24.34
C PRO A 506 3.69 16.17 -25.84
N ARG A 507 4.09 15.13 -26.59
CA ARG A 507 3.90 15.04 -28.05
C ARG A 507 2.46 14.73 -28.42
N VAL A 508 1.72 14.06 -27.53
CA VAL A 508 0.30 13.74 -27.69
C VAL A 508 -0.60 14.96 -27.40
N ARG A 509 -0.11 15.93 -26.61
CA ARG A 509 -0.84 17.16 -26.26
C ARG A 509 -1.05 18.14 -27.43
N ALA A 510 -0.33 17.97 -28.54
CA ALA A 510 -0.30 18.90 -29.67
C ALA A 510 -1.20 18.49 -30.85
N LYS A 511 -2.09 17.51 -30.70
CA LYS A 511 -3.05 17.11 -31.74
C LYS A 511 -4.47 16.96 -31.22
#